data_AF-A0A060CEY7-F1
#
_entry.id   AF-A0A060CEY7-F1
#
_cell.length_a   1.000
_cell.length_b   1.000
_cell.length_c   1.000
_cell.angle_alpha   90.00
_cell.angle_beta   90.00
_cell.angle_gamma   90.00
#
_symmetry.space_group_name_H-M   'P 1'
#
loop_
_entity.id
_entity.type
_entity.pdbx_description
1 polymer ?
#
loop_
_entity_poly.entity_id
_entity_poly.type
_entity_poly.pdbx_seq_one_letter_code
_entity_poly.pdbx_strand_id
1 'polypeptide(L)'
;RAVGRERGRPSCSAGSPAGGPSGTTAFRDGVRDFWRGTPGGVRDLASRLSGSADEFGARGPLASVNFVTSHDGFTLRDLVSYDQRHNDANDEWGLDGHDDNRSWNCGVEGETDDPDVLALRHRQAANLLTTLLLSTGVPMLSSGDEWARTQHGNNNAYCQDNEISWLPWRADAG
;
A
#
# COMPACT_ATOMS: atom_id res chain seq x y z
N ARG A 1 -52.26 27.37 2.01
CA ARG A 1 -51.86 26.92 3.37
C ARG A 1 -52.03 25.40 3.40
N ALA A 2 -51.04 24.52 3.47
CA ALA A 2 -49.59 24.60 3.48
C ALA A 2 -49.09 23.33 2.74
N VAL A 3 -48.10 23.48 1.86
CA VAL A 3 -47.45 22.38 1.14
C VAL A 3 -46.47 21.70 2.10
N GLY A 4 -46.69 20.43 2.39
CA GLY A 4 -45.80 19.61 3.21
C GLY A 4 -44.49 19.34 2.47
N ARG A 5 -43.41 19.97 2.91
CA ARG A 5 -42.05 19.69 2.44
C ARG A 5 -41.54 18.44 3.15
N GLU A 6 -41.54 17.31 2.46
CA GLU A 6 -40.74 16.15 2.86
C GLU A 6 -39.26 16.55 2.84
N ARG A 7 -38.61 16.51 4.01
CA ARG A 7 -37.15 16.66 4.09
C ARG A 7 -36.54 15.34 3.63
N GLY A 8 -36.11 15.30 2.36
CA GLY A 8 -35.29 14.21 1.84
C GLY A 8 -34.08 13.99 2.73
N ARG A 9 -33.92 12.77 3.22
CA ARG A 9 -32.67 12.32 3.84
C ARG A 9 -31.57 12.45 2.79
N PRO A 10 -30.39 13.02 3.09
CA PRO A 10 -29.28 12.98 2.15
C PRO A 10 -28.89 11.50 1.98
N SER A 11 -29.09 10.98 0.78
CA SER A 11 -28.59 9.67 0.40
C SER A 11 -27.07 9.75 0.41
N CYS A 12 -26.42 9.07 1.36
CA CYS A 12 -24.98 8.86 1.36
C CYS A 12 -24.59 7.88 0.24
N SER A 13 -24.73 8.31 -1.02
CA SER A 13 -24.20 7.62 -2.19
C SER A 13 -23.17 8.51 -2.86
N ALA A 14 -22.06 8.79 -2.19
CA ALA A 14 -20.82 9.08 -2.93
C ALA A 14 -20.22 7.71 -3.29
N GLY A 15 -20.72 7.13 -4.37
CA GLY A 15 -19.87 6.26 -5.17
C GLY A 15 -18.76 7.14 -5.73
N SER A 16 -17.52 6.63 -5.72
CA SER A 16 -16.41 7.29 -6.40
C SER A 16 -16.84 7.65 -7.83
N PRO A 17 -16.45 8.82 -8.37
CA PRO A 17 -16.72 9.15 -9.76
C PRO A 17 -16.18 8.00 -10.62
N ALA A 18 -17.08 7.44 -11.43
CA ALA A 18 -16.86 6.19 -12.16
C ALA A 18 -15.53 6.24 -12.94
N GLY A 19 -14.55 5.43 -12.50
CA GLY A 19 -13.28 5.21 -13.18
C GLY A 19 -12.02 5.71 -12.47
N GLY A 20 -12.13 6.50 -11.39
CA GLY A 20 -10.96 6.89 -10.58
C GLY A 20 -10.59 5.85 -9.52
N PRO A 21 -9.31 5.75 -9.10
CA PRO A 21 -8.93 4.97 -7.91
C PRO A 21 -9.79 5.41 -6.72
N SER A 22 -10.16 4.48 -5.84
CA SER A 22 -10.80 4.86 -4.59
C SER A 22 -9.83 5.70 -3.75
N GLY A 23 -10.32 6.57 -2.87
CA GLY A 23 -9.42 7.42 -2.06
C GLY A 23 -8.45 6.64 -1.18
N THR A 24 -8.81 5.40 -0.89
CA THR A 24 -7.99 4.41 -0.21
C THR A 24 -6.82 3.93 -1.08
N THR A 25 -7.04 3.63 -2.37
CA THR A 25 -5.95 3.28 -3.30
C THR A 25 -5.12 4.49 -3.72
N ALA A 26 -5.73 5.68 -3.76
CA ALA A 26 -5.02 6.93 -4.03
C ALA A 26 -4.03 7.30 -2.91
N PHE A 27 -4.35 7.02 -1.64
CA PHE A 27 -3.39 7.13 -0.53
C PHE A 27 -2.16 6.22 -0.75
N ARG A 28 -2.40 4.95 -1.05
CA ARG A 28 -1.35 3.96 -1.31
C ARG A 28 -0.40 4.45 -2.41
N ASP A 29 -0.98 4.82 -3.56
CA ASP A 29 -0.23 5.17 -4.75
C ASP A 29 0.58 6.46 -4.54
N GLY A 30 -0.02 7.48 -3.93
CA GLY A 30 0.63 8.76 -3.63
C GLY A 30 1.80 8.66 -2.66
N VAL A 31 1.64 7.86 -1.59
CA VAL A 31 2.71 7.63 -0.61
C VAL A 31 3.87 6.86 -1.26
N ARG A 32 3.58 5.82 -2.05
CA ARG A 32 4.62 5.05 -2.77
C ARG A 32 5.37 5.93 -3.77
N ASP A 33 4.64 6.72 -4.57
CA ASP A 33 5.23 7.62 -5.57
C ASP A 33 6.12 8.71 -4.94
N PHE A 34 5.77 9.21 -3.75
CA PHE A 34 6.61 10.14 -3.02
C PHE A 34 7.95 9.52 -2.60
N TRP A 35 7.91 8.33 -1.98
CA TRP A 35 9.11 7.70 -1.44
C TRP A 35 10.04 7.10 -2.50
N ARG A 36 9.52 6.73 -3.68
CA ARG A 36 10.35 6.36 -4.85
C ARG A 36 10.96 7.56 -5.58
N GLY A 37 10.63 8.79 -5.18
CA GLY A 37 11.22 10.02 -5.73
C GLY A 37 10.53 10.57 -6.99
N THR A 38 9.25 10.26 -7.23
CA THR A 38 8.51 10.80 -8.37
C THR A 38 8.36 12.34 -8.24
N PRO A 39 8.73 13.13 -9.27
CA PRO A 39 8.61 14.58 -9.23
C PRO A 39 7.16 15.05 -9.00
N GLY A 40 6.97 16.04 -8.12
CA GLY A 40 5.65 16.67 -7.89
C GLY A 40 4.79 16.02 -6.81
N GLY A 41 5.27 14.99 -6.11
CA GLY A 41 4.50 14.24 -5.10
C GLY A 41 4.18 14.97 -3.79
N VAL A 42 4.80 16.12 -3.49
CA VAL A 42 4.64 16.81 -2.19
C VAL A 42 3.19 17.28 -1.95
N ARG A 43 2.53 17.81 -2.99
CA ARG A 43 1.15 18.29 -2.88
C ARG A 43 0.18 17.14 -2.65
N ASP A 44 0.36 16.04 -3.39
CA ASP A 44 -0.48 14.86 -3.23
C ASP A 44 -0.27 14.24 -1.84
N LEU A 45 0.99 14.06 -1.41
CA LEU A 45 1.32 13.60 -0.06
C LEU A 45 0.67 14.46 1.04
N ALA A 46 0.71 15.79 0.92
CA ALA A 46 0.07 16.68 1.88
C ALA A 46 -1.45 16.44 1.96
N SER A 47 -2.11 16.22 0.83
CA SER A 47 -3.54 15.86 0.78
C SER A 47 -3.78 14.54 1.51
N ARG A 48 -2.98 13.51 1.22
CA ARG A 48 -3.07 12.18 1.84
C ARG A 48 -2.85 12.21 3.35
N LEU A 49 -1.85 12.95 3.81
CA LEU A 49 -1.57 13.14 5.25
C LEU A 49 -2.73 13.84 5.99
N SER A 50 -3.41 14.77 5.31
CA SER A 50 -4.56 15.50 5.85
C SER A 50 -5.91 14.74 5.78
N GLY A 51 -5.86 13.43 5.53
CA GLY A 51 -7.03 12.55 5.52
C GLY A 51 -7.79 12.55 4.20
N SER A 52 -7.08 12.82 3.10
CA SER A 52 -7.63 12.81 1.73
C SER A 52 -8.94 13.60 1.66
N ALA A 53 -8.92 14.82 2.20
CA ALA A 53 -10.09 15.68 2.33
C ALA A 53 -10.72 16.03 0.97
N ASP A 54 -9.92 15.97 -0.10
CA ASP A 54 -10.33 16.07 -1.49
C ASP A 54 -11.30 14.97 -1.92
N GLU A 55 -11.23 13.79 -1.29
CA GLU A 55 -12.07 12.64 -1.62
C GLU A 55 -13.14 12.33 -0.57
N PHE A 56 -12.81 12.50 0.72
CA PHE A 56 -13.70 12.13 1.83
C PHE A 56 -14.41 13.33 2.48
N GLY A 57 -14.26 14.55 1.96
CA GLY A 57 -14.73 15.83 2.49
C GLY A 57 -15.89 15.78 3.51
N ALA A 58 -17.10 15.39 3.08
CA ALA A 58 -18.29 15.39 3.94
C ALA A 58 -18.43 14.15 4.86
N ARG A 59 -17.67 13.09 4.61
CA ARG A 59 -17.67 11.83 5.38
C ARG A 59 -16.69 11.86 6.57
N GLY A 60 -15.77 12.82 6.58
CA GLY A 60 -14.75 12.99 7.61
C GLY A 60 -13.57 12.02 7.47
N PRO A 61 -12.47 12.26 8.20
CA PRO A 61 -11.20 11.55 8.02
C PRO A 61 -11.29 10.05 8.36
N LEU A 62 -12.20 9.64 9.23
CA LEU A 62 -12.39 8.24 9.61
C LEU A 62 -13.01 7.38 8.48
N ALA A 63 -13.52 8.01 7.43
CA ALA A 63 -13.97 7.29 6.23
C ALA A 63 -12.80 6.83 5.34
N SER A 64 -11.60 7.37 5.57
CA SER A 64 -10.37 6.95 4.88
C SER A 64 -9.71 5.82 5.65
N VAL A 65 -9.66 4.63 5.03
CA VAL A 65 -8.73 3.57 5.44
C VAL A 65 -7.42 3.83 4.70
N ASN A 66 -6.36 4.13 5.43
CA ASN A 66 -5.07 4.39 4.85
C ASN A 66 -4.25 3.09 4.88
N PHE A 67 -3.63 2.72 3.77
CA PHE A 67 -2.75 1.57 3.71
C PHE A 67 -1.64 1.78 2.69
N VAL A 68 -0.47 1.21 2.95
CA VAL A 68 0.66 1.23 2.00
C VAL A 68 0.79 -0.13 1.31
N THR A 69 0.44 -1.20 2.00
CA THR A 69 0.56 -2.59 1.56
C THR A 69 -0.74 -3.33 1.89
N SER A 70 -1.02 -4.38 1.13
CA SER A 70 -2.18 -5.25 1.29
C SER A 70 -1.75 -6.68 0.98
N HIS A 71 -2.70 -7.62 0.99
CA HIS A 71 -2.51 -8.97 0.47
C HIS A 71 -2.31 -8.98 -1.05
N ASP A 72 -2.93 -8.03 -1.76
CA ASP A 72 -2.73 -7.84 -3.20
C ASP A 72 -1.53 -6.91 -3.44
N GLY A 73 -0.50 -7.43 -4.10
CA GLY A 73 0.74 -6.73 -4.39
C GLY A 73 1.89 -7.15 -3.46
N PHE A 74 2.96 -6.35 -3.45
CA PHE A 74 4.12 -6.58 -2.59
C PHE A 74 3.85 -6.35 -1.11
N THR A 75 4.58 -7.10 -0.27
CA THR A 75 4.81 -6.77 1.14
C THR A 75 5.65 -5.50 1.27
N LEU A 76 5.76 -4.94 2.48
CA LEU A 76 6.55 -3.73 2.71
C LEU A 76 8.04 -3.95 2.41
N ARG A 77 8.58 -5.12 2.77
CA ARG A 77 9.96 -5.49 2.46
C ARG A 77 10.17 -5.63 0.96
N ASP A 78 9.25 -6.29 0.26
CA ASP A 78 9.40 -6.55 -1.16
C ASP A 78 9.23 -5.27 -1.98
N LEU A 79 8.38 -4.34 -1.53
CA LEU A 79 8.20 -3.01 -2.13
C LEU A 79 9.51 -2.20 -2.20
N VAL A 80 10.43 -2.40 -1.25
CA VAL A 80 11.74 -1.72 -1.21
C VAL A 80 12.89 -2.59 -1.73
N SER A 81 12.59 -3.82 -2.17
CA SER A 81 13.60 -4.81 -2.59
C SER A 81 13.45 -5.28 -4.03
N TYR A 82 12.29 -5.11 -4.66
CA TYR A 82 11.99 -5.60 -6.01
C TYR A 82 11.33 -4.51 -6.85
N ASP A 83 11.85 -4.29 -8.06
CA ASP A 83 11.20 -3.46 -9.08
C ASP A 83 10.27 -4.28 -9.96
N GLN A 84 10.62 -5.55 -10.20
CA GLN A 84 9.84 -6.46 -11.04
C GLN A 84 9.12 -7.50 -10.18
N ARG A 85 7.99 -8.00 -10.69
CA ARG A 85 7.31 -9.15 -10.06
C ARG A 85 8.05 -10.43 -10.45
N HIS A 86 8.10 -11.36 -9.50
CA HIS A 86 8.70 -12.69 -9.62
C HIS A 86 7.63 -13.72 -9.24
N ASN A 87 6.61 -13.84 -10.09
CA ASN A 87 5.44 -14.71 -9.87
C ASN A 87 5.60 -16.09 -10.50
N ASP A 88 6.83 -16.48 -10.90
CA ASP A 88 7.08 -17.75 -11.60
C ASP A 88 6.60 -18.96 -10.81
N ALA A 89 6.60 -18.88 -9.48
CA ALA A 89 6.08 -19.92 -8.59
C ALA A 89 4.56 -20.20 -8.75
N ASN A 90 3.81 -19.28 -9.37
CA ASN A 90 2.37 -19.42 -9.59
C ASN A 90 2.03 -20.29 -10.83
N ASP A 91 3.02 -20.70 -11.61
CA ASP A 91 2.86 -21.52 -12.84
C ASP A 91 1.97 -20.87 -13.94
N GLU A 92 1.73 -19.56 -13.87
CA GLU A 92 1.00 -18.78 -14.87
C GLU A 92 1.92 -18.02 -15.85
N TRP A 93 3.18 -18.48 -15.97
CA TRP A 93 4.18 -17.89 -16.88
C TRP A 93 4.43 -16.39 -16.63
N GLY A 94 4.26 -15.94 -15.37
CA GLY A 94 4.43 -14.55 -14.96
C GLY A 94 3.38 -13.58 -15.54
N LEU A 95 2.28 -14.09 -16.08
CA LEU A 95 1.19 -13.28 -16.65
C LEU A 95 0.24 -12.71 -15.58
N ASP A 96 0.35 -13.21 -14.37
CA ASP A 96 -0.49 -12.83 -13.24
C ASP A 96 0.14 -11.71 -12.40
N GLY A 97 -0.68 -11.02 -11.62
CA GLY A 97 -0.28 -9.88 -10.79
C GLY A 97 -0.27 -8.53 -11.51
N HIS A 98 -0.04 -7.46 -10.75
CA HIS A 98 -0.03 -6.10 -11.29
C HIS A 98 1.37 -5.72 -11.81
N ASP A 99 1.45 -5.08 -12.98
CA ASP A 99 2.71 -4.63 -13.58
C ASP A 99 3.28 -3.37 -12.87
N ASP A 100 2.41 -2.42 -12.50
CA ASP A 100 2.83 -1.17 -11.87
C ASP A 100 2.67 -1.23 -10.34
N ASN A 101 3.72 -1.71 -9.66
CA ASN A 101 3.75 -1.83 -8.21
C ASN A 101 4.15 -0.53 -7.50
N ARG A 102 4.67 0.46 -8.24
CA ARG A 102 5.29 1.68 -7.70
C ARG A 102 6.35 1.39 -6.63
N SER A 103 7.12 0.32 -6.82
CA SER A 103 8.20 -0.12 -5.94
C SER A 103 9.53 0.56 -6.29
N TRP A 104 10.51 0.41 -5.40
CA TRP A 104 11.91 0.77 -5.67
C TRP A 104 12.86 -0.18 -4.94
N ASN A 105 13.64 -0.97 -5.68
CA ASN A 105 14.57 -1.98 -5.16
C ASN A 105 15.80 -1.43 -4.40
N CYS A 106 15.91 -0.10 -4.25
CA CYS A 106 17.02 0.59 -3.60
C CYS A 106 18.39 0.37 -4.26
N GLY A 107 18.42 -0.03 -5.54
CA GLY A 107 19.62 -0.17 -6.36
C GLY A 107 20.03 -1.62 -6.65
N VAL A 108 19.45 -2.61 -5.96
CA VAL A 108 19.74 -4.04 -6.18
C VAL A 108 18.41 -4.79 -6.23
N GLU A 109 18.19 -5.60 -7.26
CA GLU A 109 16.99 -6.44 -7.36
C GLU A 109 17.10 -7.66 -6.45
N GLY A 110 16.15 -7.81 -5.51
CA GLY A 110 16.05 -8.95 -4.61
C GLY A 110 16.98 -8.91 -3.40
N GLU A 111 17.32 -10.08 -2.87
CA GLU A 111 18.16 -10.23 -1.67
C GLU A 111 19.60 -9.75 -1.92
N THR A 112 20.20 -9.10 -0.92
CA THR A 112 21.55 -8.54 -1.01
C THR A 112 22.23 -8.53 0.35
N ASP A 113 23.55 -8.70 0.34
CA ASP A 113 24.40 -8.60 1.53
C ASP A 113 25.08 -7.21 1.66
N ASP A 114 24.79 -6.28 0.73
CA ASP A 114 25.36 -4.93 0.78
C ASP A 114 24.77 -4.15 1.97
N PRO A 115 25.59 -3.80 2.98
CA PRO A 115 25.11 -3.14 4.19
C PRO A 115 24.51 -1.75 3.92
N ASP A 116 24.98 -1.03 2.89
CA ASP A 116 24.46 0.29 2.56
C ASP A 116 23.06 0.20 1.95
N VAL A 117 22.82 -0.81 1.10
CA VAL A 117 21.51 -1.09 0.52
C VAL A 117 20.53 -1.57 1.60
N LEU A 118 20.97 -2.47 2.49
CA LEU A 118 20.14 -2.95 3.61
C LEU A 118 19.74 -1.80 4.55
N ALA A 119 20.67 -0.91 4.88
CA ALA A 119 20.39 0.27 5.70
C ALA A 119 19.41 1.23 4.99
N LEU A 120 19.55 1.41 3.67
CA LEU A 120 18.62 2.21 2.88
C LEU A 120 17.21 1.61 2.87
N ARG A 121 17.08 0.30 2.65
CA ARG A 121 15.80 -0.41 2.67
C ARG A 121 15.09 -0.29 4.02
N HIS A 122 15.83 -0.48 5.10
CA HIS A 122 15.28 -0.32 6.45
C HIS A 122 14.76 1.11 6.68
N ARG A 123 15.49 2.13 6.20
CA ARG A 123 15.03 3.53 6.24
C ARG A 123 13.77 3.74 5.42
N GLN A 124 13.69 3.19 4.20
CA GLN A 124 12.51 3.34 3.35
C GLN A 124 11.27 2.64 3.94
N ALA A 125 11.43 1.44 4.49
CA ALA A 125 10.36 0.74 5.20
C ALA A 125 9.86 1.55 6.41
N ALA A 126 10.78 2.08 7.22
CA ALA A 126 10.44 2.94 8.36
C ALA A 126 9.74 4.24 7.94
N ASN A 127 10.19 4.87 6.85
CA ASN A 127 9.58 6.07 6.28
C ASN A 127 8.12 5.84 5.84
N LEU A 128 7.87 4.73 5.14
CA LEU A 128 6.54 4.33 4.70
C LEU A 128 5.60 4.03 5.87
N LEU A 129 6.07 3.24 6.85
CA LEU A 129 5.30 2.94 8.06
C LEU A 129 5.01 4.20 8.88
N THR A 130 5.99 5.08 9.04
CA THR A 130 5.83 6.34 9.76
C THR A 130 4.81 7.24 9.07
N THR A 131 4.83 7.31 7.74
CA THR A 131 3.85 8.07 6.95
C THR A 131 2.43 7.53 7.16
N LEU A 132 2.27 6.21 7.16
CA LEU A 132 1.00 5.56 7.41
C LEU A 132 0.47 5.86 8.82
N LEU A 133 1.29 5.66 9.85
CA LEU A 133 0.88 5.79 11.26
C LEU A 133 0.63 7.25 11.67
N LEU A 134 1.29 8.21 11.04
CA LEU A 134 1.10 9.64 11.31
C LEU A 134 0.04 10.30 10.43
N SER A 135 -0.47 9.59 9.41
CA SER A 135 -1.52 10.12 8.53
C SER A 135 -2.86 10.21 9.25
N THR A 136 -3.66 11.21 8.88
CA THR A 136 -5.02 11.35 9.42
C THR A 136 -5.93 10.30 8.77
N GLY A 137 -6.54 9.42 9.55
CA GLY A 137 -7.43 8.36 9.06
C GLY A 137 -7.32 7.09 9.91
N VAL A 138 -7.84 5.98 9.38
CA VAL A 138 -7.69 4.66 10.00
C VAL A 138 -6.55 3.92 9.32
N PRO A 139 -5.38 3.73 9.97
CA PRO A 139 -4.28 3.00 9.37
C PRO A 139 -4.58 1.49 9.36
N MET A 140 -4.30 0.85 8.22
CA MET A 140 -4.33 -0.60 8.05
C MET A 140 -2.91 -1.10 7.79
N LEU A 141 -2.46 -2.02 8.65
CA LEU A 141 -1.17 -2.71 8.52
C LEU A 141 -1.41 -4.10 7.92
N SER A 142 -0.58 -4.49 6.96
CA SER A 142 -0.57 -5.86 6.44
C SER A 142 0.20 -6.75 7.42
N SER A 143 -0.38 -7.89 7.79
CA SER A 143 0.24 -8.81 8.75
C SER A 143 1.59 -9.31 8.23
N GLY A 144 2.61 -9.22 9.08
CA GLY A 144 3.97 -9.63 8.76
C GLY A 144 4.89 -8.51 8.28
N ASP A 145 4.34 -7.35 7.89
CA ASP A 145 5.18 -6.19 7.55
C ASP A 145 5.97 -5.68 8.77
N GLU A 146 5.46 -5.90 9.97
CA GLU A 146 6.13 -5.59 11.23
C GLU A 146 7.39 -6.44 11.49
N TRP A 147 7.51 -7.60 10.82
CA TRP A 147 8.68 -8.49 10.88
C TRP A 147 9.48 -8.52 9.59
N ALA A 148 9.17 -7.63 8.63
CA ALA A 148 9.75 -7.64 7.29
C ALA A 148 9.53 -8.98 6.56
N ARG A 149 8.28 -9.47 6.55
CA ARG A 149 7.84 -10.60 5.71
C ARG A 149 8.18 -10.33 4.24
N THR A 150 8.71 -11.34 3.58
CA THR A 150 8.97 -11.34 2.13
C THR A 150 8.15 -12.44 1.47
N GLN A 151 7.74 -12.20 0.23
CA GLN A 151 7.20 -13.21 -0.69
C GLN A 151 8.18 -13.43 -1.85
N HIS A 152 9.45 -13.06 -1.65
CA HIS A 152 10.52 -13.13 -2.63
C HIS A 152 10.21 -12.42 -3.96
N GLY A 153 9.47 -11.31 -3.89
CA GLY A 153 9.07 -10.58 -5.09
C GLY A 153 7.85 -11.18 -5.80
N ASN A 154 7.16 -12.16 -5.20
CA ASN A 154 5.83 -12.56 -5.68
C ASN A 154 4.80 -11.53 -5.20
N ASN A 155 4.17 -10.80 -6.13
CA ASN A 155 3.18 -9.78 -5.80
C ASN A 155 1.73 -10.29 -5.86
N ASN A 156 1.55 -11.59 -6.07
CA ASN A 156 0.26 -12.24 -6.24
C ASN A 156 0.31 -13.68 -5.70
N ALA A 157 0.72 -13.85 -4.44
CA ALA A 157 0.89 -15.18 -3.82
C ALA A 157 -0.45 -15.85 -3.44
N TYR A 158 -1.46 -15.77 -4.30
CA TYR A 158 -2.83 -16.21 -4.03
C TYR A 158 -2.96 -17.74 -3.97
N CYS A 159 -2.18 -18.46 -4.78
CA CYS A 159 -2.17 -19.93 -4.87
C CYS A 159 -1.03 -20.56 -4.06
N GLN A 160 -0.23 -19.75 -3.37
CA GLN A 160 0.92 -20.22 -2.60
C GLN A 160 0.50 -20.55 -1.17
N ASP A 161 0.30 -21.82 -0.85
CA ASP A 161 0.14 -22.31 0.53
C ASP A 161 1.44 -22.99 0.99
N ASN A 162 2.49 -22.18 1.15
CA ASN A 162 3.84 -22.61 1.50
C ASN A 162 4.63 -21.44 2.15
N GLU A 163 5.93 -21.62 2.35
CA GLU A 163 6.82 -20.66 3.00
C GLU A 163 6.83 -19.26 2.37
N ILE A 164 6.40 -19.11 1.10
CA ILE A 164 6.26 -17.81 0.43
C ILE A 164 5.13 -16.98 1.07
N SER A 165 4.02 -17.61 1.48
CA SER A 165 2.87 -16.89 2.05
C SER A 165 2.79 -17.00 3.57
N TRP A 166 3.39 -18.04 4.15
CA TRP A 166 3.35 -18.29 5.58
C TRP A 166 4.08 -17.19 6.37
N LEU A 167 3.51 -16.81 7.50
CA LEU A 167 4.16 -15.90 8.44
C LEU A 167 5.17 -16.70 9.27
N PRO A 168 6.47 -16.34 9.26
CA PRO A 168 7.44 -16.99 10.12
C PRO A 168 7.20 -16.55 11.57
N TRP A 169 6.40 -17.32 12.30
CA TRP A 169 6.26 -17.16 13.75
C TRP A 169 7.55 -17.67 14.39
N ARG A 170 8.23 -16.85 15.19
CA ARG A 170 9.47 -17.23 15.89
C ARG A 170 9.27 -18.49 16.76
N ALA A 171 9.65 -19.64 16.22
CA ALA A 171 10.06 -20.83 16.95
C ALA A 171 11.42 -21.37 16.45
N ASP A 172 11.83 -21.07 15.21
CA ASP A 172 12.99 -21.73 14.59
C ASP A 172 14.12 -20.78 14.14
N ALA A 173 14.15 -19.55 14.64
CA ALA A 173 15.30 -18.66 14.45
C ALA A 173 16.43 -19.06 15.42
N GLY A 174 17.15 -20.13 15.07
CA GLY A 174 18.44 -20.52 15.66
C GLY A 174 19.58 -19.60 15.26
#